data_AF-A0A920VLX6-F1
#
_entry.id   AF-A0A920VLX6-F1
#
_cell.length_a   1.000
_cell.length_b   1.000
_cell.length_c   1.000
_cell.angle_alpha   90.00
_cell.angle_beta   90.00
_cell.angle_gamma   90.00
#
_symmetry.space_group_name_H-M   'P 1'
#
loop_
_entity.id
_entity.type
_entity.pdbx_description
1 polymer ?
#
loop_
_entity_poly.entity_id
_entity_poly.type
_entity_poly.pdbx_seq_one_letter_code
_entity_poly.pdbx_strand_id
1 'polypeptide(L)'
;MRPSTLPAERPQAKIENRVAVHDFAHSRGQVKAEFMTHAERAEVPPVRQAPVLDHGPKLGRSLYIGSHVSHIEGLSAAESDHLIDSLLTFATQSQFIYSHRWHRHDLVCGITAA
;
A
#
# COMPACT_ATOMS: atom_id res chain seq x y z
N MET A 1 0.50 -3.05 -25.18
CA MET A 1 0.74 -2.57 -23.81
C MET A 1 -0.57 -1.99 -23.30
N ARG A 2 -1.16 -2.50 -22.22
CA ARG A 2 -2.42 -1.94 -21.71
C ARG A 2 -2.13 -0.55 -21.13
N PRO A 3 -2.88 0.51 -21.50
CA PRO A 3 -2.73 1.81 -20.87
C PRO A 3 -2.94 1.67 -19.36
N SER A 4 -2.32 2.59 -18.60
CA SER A 4 -2.50 2.73 -17.16
C SER A 4 -3.99 2.60 -16.80
N THR A 5 -4.36 1.49 -16.16
CA THR A 5 -5.73 1.17 -15.74
C THR A 5 -6.12 1.87 -14.44
N LEU A 6 -5.21 2.67 -13.88
CA LEU A 6 -5.52 3.64 -12.86
C LEU A 6 -6.63 4.56 -13.42
N PRO A 7 -7.87 4.50 -12.89
CA PRO A 7 -9.02 5.17 -13.48
C PRO A 7 -8.82 6.69 -13.44
N ALA A 8 -9.10 7.36 -14.56
CA ALA A 8 -9.04 8.82 -14.64
C ALA A 8 -10.00 9.52 -13.64
N GLU A 9 -10.98 8.80 -13.09
CA GLU A 9 -11.91 9.31 -12.11
C GLU A 9 -11.55 8.90 -10.66
N ARG A 10 -10.89 9.85 -9.98
CA ARG A 10 -11.09 10.33 -8.58
C ARG A 10 -10.18 9.87 -7.42
N PRO A 11 -9.67 8.63 -7.27
CA PRO A 11 -8.76 8.31 -6.15
C PRO A 11 -7.34 8.87 -6.35
N GLN A 12 -6.81 8.88 -7.58
CA GLN A 12 -5.45 9.35 -7.87
C GLN A 12 -5.27 10.84 -7.55
N ALA A 13 -6.19 11.69 -7.99
CA ALA A 13 -6.12 13.13 -7.71
C ALA A 13 -6.18 13.42 -6.20
N LYS A 14 -6.82 12.53 -5.42
CA LYS A 14 -6.89 12.66 -3.98
C LYS A 14 -5.66 12.16 -3.26
N ILE A 15 -4.79 11.36 -3.88
CA ILE A 15 -3.60 10.78 -3.23
C ILE A 15 -2.27 11.35 -3.77
N GLU A 16 -2.32 11.99 -4.94
CA GLU A 16 -1.17 12.69 -5.55
C GLU A 16 -0.57 13.71 -4.57
N ASN A 17 0.77 13.75 -4.49
CA ASN A 17 1.54 14.63 -3.60
C ASN A 17 1.21 14.54 -2.11
N ARG A 18 0.57 13.45 -1.66
CA ARG A 18 0.36 13.19 -0.23
C ARG A 18 1.49 12.38 0.37
N VAL A 19 1.48 12.27 1.70
CA VAL A 19 2.38 11.42 2.46
C VAL A 19 1.56 10.35 3.17
N ALA A 20 1.89 9.09 2.91
CA ALA A 20 1.37 7.94 3.63
C ALA A 20 2.33 7.56 4.75
N VAL A 21 1.81 7.33 5.95
CA VAL A 21 2.60 6.89 7.10
C VAL A 21 2.52 5.37 7.21
N HIS A 22 3.63 4.70 6.95
CA HIS A 22 3.76 3.25 7.08
C HIS A 22 4.22 2.90 8.50
N ASP A 23 3.35 2.25 9.27
CA ASP A 23 3.62 1.79 10.63
C ASP A 23 3.54 0.25 10.66
N PHE A 24 4.65 -0.41 10.98
CA PHE A 24 4.69 -1.85 11.10
C PHE A 24 3.77 -2.34 12.23
N ALA A 25 3.80 -1.66 13.39
CA ALA A 25 2.98 -2.01 14.54
C ALA A 25 1.48 -1.84 14.27
N HIS A 26 1.09 -0.85 13.46
CA HIS A 26 -0.30 -0.72 13.00
C HIS A 26 -0.79 -2.00 12.31
N SER A 27 -0.04 -2.49 11.32
CA SER A 27 -0.40 -3.71 10.60
C SER A 27 -0.44 -4.96 11.48
N ARG A 28 0.45 -5.04 12.48
CA ARG A 28 0.49 -6.18 13.41
C ARG A 28 -0.69 -6.12 14.37
N GLY A 29 -1.06 -4.92 14.82
CA GLY A 29 -2.23 -4.66 15.66
C GLY A 29 -3.56 -5.08 15.02
N GLN A 30 -3.67 -4.96 13.68
CA GLN A 30 -4.83 -5.46 12.93
C GLN A 30 -5.00 -7.00 13.01
N VAL A 31 -3.91 -7.74 13.23
CA VAL A 31 -3.94 -9.20 13.43
C VAL A 31 -4.20 -9.54 14.91
N LYS A 32 -3.43 -8.93 15.82
CA LYS A 32 -3.63 -9.02 17.27
C LYS A 32 -3.04 -7.78 17.94
N ALA A 33 -3.77 -7.16 18.87
CA ALA A 33 -3.31 -5.95 19.56
C ALA A 33 -1.97 -6.11 20.30
N GLU A 34 -1.67 -7.31 20.81
CA GLU A 34 -0.49 -7.62 21.63
C GLU A 34 0.68 -8.20 20.81
N PHE A 35 0.63 -8.12 19.48
CA PHE A 35 1.66 -8.76 18.64
C PHE A 35 3.05 -8.13 18.82
N MET A 36 3.13 -6.92 19.37
CA MET A 36 4.38 -6.21 19.63
C MET A 36 4.35 -5.57 21.01
N THR A 37 5.46 -5.67 21.72
CA THR A 37 5.71 -4.93 22.95
C THR A 37 5.99 -3.45 22.66
N HIS A 38 5.91 -2.62 23.69
CA HIS A 38 6.25 -1.19 23.57
C HIS A 38 7.72 -0.97 23.16
N ALA A 39 8.64 -1.80 23.68
CA ALA A 39 10.05 -1.72 23.33
C ALA A 39 10.29 -2.05 21.84
N GLU A 40 9.71 -3.13 21.33
CA GLU A 40 9.82 -3.49 19.92
C GLU A 40 9.21 -2.43 18.99
N ARG A 41 8.10 -1.82 19.40
CA ARG A 41 7.49 -0.72 18.62
C ARG A 41 8.41 0.49 18.52
N ALA A 42 9.21 0.78 19.55
CA ALA A 42 10.14 1.90 19.53
C ALA A 42 11.31 1.69 18.55
N GLU A 43 11.70 0.45 18.29
CA GLU A 43 12.77 0.09 17.35
C GLU A 43 12.36 0.22 15.87
N VAL A 44 11.07 0.17 15.57
CA VAL A 44 10.52 0.30 14.21
C VAL A 44 9.51 1.44 14.11
N PRO A 45 9.97 2.70 14.25
CA PRO A 45 9.07 3.84 14.22
C PRO A 45 8.38 3.98 12.85
N PRO A 46 7.20 4.59 12.81
CA PRO A 46 6.50 4.84 11.54
C PRO A 46 7.34 5.66 10.57
N VAL A 47 7.25 5.35 9.27
CA VAL A 47 8.01 6.02 8.22
C VAL A 47 7.08 6.71 7.21
N ARG A 48 7.53 7.84 6.70
CA ARG A 48 6.80 8.66 5.71
C ARG A 48 7.17 8.20 4.31
N GLN A 49 6.18 7.89 3.49
CA GLN A 49 6.35 7.40 2.12
C GLN A 49 5.44 8.12 1.14
N ALA A 50 5.88 8.21 -0.11
CA ALA A 50 5.01 8.65 -1.19
C ALA A 50 4.04 7.51 -1.55
N PRO A 51 2.71 7.74 -1.55
CA PRO A 51 1.72 6.72 -1.88
C PRO A 51 1.62 6.44 -3.39
N VAL A 52 2.26 7.27 -4.23
CA VAL A 52 2.38 7.09 -5.68
C VAL A 52 3.86 7.10 -6.01
N LEU A 53 4.33 6.03 -6.67
CA LEU A 53 5.69 5.91 -7.15
C LEU A 53 5.70 6.04 -8.67
N ASP A 54 6.70 6.75 -9.20
CA ASP A 54 6.94 6.88 -10.64
C ASP A 54 8.17 6.04 -11.03
N HIS A 55 7.95 5.04 -11.88
CA HIS A 55 8.97 4.14 -12.41
C HIS A 55 9.44 4.55 -13.81
N GLY A 56 9.12 5.78 -14.23
CA GLY A 56 9.50 6.37 -15.51
C GLY A 56 8.59 5.95 -16.68
N PRO A 57 8.86 6.45 -17.91
CA PRO A 57 7.92 6.37 -19.03
C PRO A 57 7.64 4.95 -19.55
N LYS A 58 8.53 3.99 -19.25
CA LYS A 58 8.37 2.59 -19.68
C LYS A 58 7.46 1.78 -18.75
N LEU A 59 7.54 2.02 -17.44
CA LEU A 59 6.85 1.23 -16.42
C LEU A 59 5.63 1.97 -15.85
N GLY A 60 5.61 3.30 -15.96
CA GLY A 60 4.53 4.14 -15.47
C GLY A 60 4.54 4.27 -13.96
N ARG A 61 3.36 4.53 -13.40
CA ARG A 61 3.18 4.81 -11.96
C ARG A 61 2.53 3.64 -11.25
N SER A 62 2.86 3.46 -9.97
CA SER A 62 2.24 2.46 -9.09
C SER A 62 1.73 3.07 -7.80
N LEU A 63 0.71 2.45 -7.20
CA LEU A 63 0.29 2.76 -5.83
C LEU A 63 1.21 2.03 -4.85
N TYR A 64 1.79 2.77 -3.90
CA TYR A 64 2.52 2.20 -2.78
C TYR A 64 1.65 2.24 -1.53
N ILE A 65 0.75 1.26 -1.45
CA ILE A 65 -0.25 1.12 -0.39
C ILE A 65 -0.33 -0.34 0.06
N GLY A 66 -0.76 -0.56 1.29
CA GLY A 66 -0.90 -1.89 1.87
C GLY A 66 -1.29 -1.83 3.35
N SER A 67 -1.28 -2.97 4.03
CA SER A 67 -1.67 -3.08 5.45
C SER A 67 -0.81 -2.26 6.41
N HIS A 68 0.38 -1.82 5.98
CA HIS A 68 1.25 -0.98 6.80
C HIS A 68 0.85 0.49 6.81
N VAL A 69 0.06 0.95 5.82
CA VAL A 69 -0.37 2.34 5.78
C VAL A 69 -1.36 2.58 6.91
N SER A 70 -0.91 3.32 7.92
CA SER A 70 -1.72 3.65 9.09
C SER A 70 -2.64 4.83 8.84
N HIS A 71 -2.14 5.85 8.16
CA HIS A 71 -2.91 7.03 7.78
C HIS A 71 -2.21 7.86 6.70
N ILE A 72 -2.94 8.80 6.13
CA ILE A 72 -2.45 9.81 5.18
C ILE A 72 -2.34 11.16 5.90
N GLU A 73 -1.17 11.78 5.86
CA GLU A 73 -0.94 13.08 6.51
C GLU A 73 -1.86 14.17 5.95
N GLY A 74 -2.34 15.04 6.83
CA GLY A 74 -3.21 16.18 6.48
C GLY A 74 -4.67 15.81 6.18
N LEU A 75 -5.08 14.56 6.38
CA LEU A 75 -6.49 14.15 6.38
C LEU A 75 -6.96 13.87 7.81
N SER A 76 -8.27 14.00 8.05
CA SER A 76 -8.86 13.44 9.27
C SER A 76 -8.76 11.90 9.26
N ALA A 77 -8.83 11.27 10.44
CA ALA A 77 -8.79 9.81 10.56
C ALA A 77 -9.83 9.13 9.65
N ALA A 78 -11.09 9.59 9.70
CA ALA A 78 -12.16 9.03 8.88
C ALA A 78 -11.94 9.21 7.36
N GLU A 79 -11.43 10.36 6.92
CA GLU A 79 -11.11 10.60 5.51
C GLU A 79 -9.92 9.74 5.05
N SER A 80 -8.92 9.59 5.91
CA SER A 80 -7.76 8.75 5.66
C SER A 80 -8.16 7.29 5.50
N ASP A 81 -8.92 6.75 6.45
CA ASP A 81 -9.37 5.35 6.45
C ASP A 81 -10.21 5.07 5.19
N HIS A 82 -11.18 5.94 4.89
CA HIS A 82 -12.01 5.80 3.69
C HIS A 82 -11.17 5.85 2.40
N LEU A 83 -10.15 6.71 2.32
CA LEU A 83 -9.29 6.79 1.15
C LEU A 83 -8.44 5.53 0.99
N ILE A 84 -7.82 5.04 2.08
CA ILE A 84 -7.01 3.83 2.08
C ILE A 84 -7.85 2.63 1.67
N ASP A 85 -9.03 2.44 2.26
CA ASP A 85 -9.94 1.34 1.93
C ASP A 85 -10.40 1.38 0.46
N SER A 86 -10.72 2.58 -0.05
CA SER A 86 -11.10 2.75 -1.45
C SER A 86 -9.97 2.36 -2.40
N LEU A 87 -8.73 2.78 -2.09
CA LEU A 87 -7.56 2.45 -2.90
C LEU A 87 -7.21 0.96 -2.84
N LEU A 88 -7.29 0.33 -1.65
CA LEU A 88 -7.07 -1.11 -1.48
C LEU A 88 -8.13 -1.93 -2.22
N THR A 89 -9.40 -1.54 -2.11
CA THR A 89 -10.52 -2.18 -2.82
C THR A 89 -10.30 -2.11 -4.33
N PHE A 90 -9.84 -0.97 -4.85
CA PHE A 90 -9.50 -0.82 -6.26
C PHE A 90 -8.29 -1.68 -6.66
N ALA A 91 -7.20 -1.61 -5.91
CA ALA A 91 -5.95 -2.31 -6.24
C ALA A 91 -6.07 -3.85 -6.18
N THR A 92 -7.06 -4.37 -5.45
CA THR A 92 -7.33 -5.81 -5.29
C THR A 92 -8.49 -6.32 -6.16
N GLN A 93 -8.93 -5.55 -7.15
CA GLN A 93 -9.86 -6.06 -8.16
C GLN A 93 -9.24 -7.22 -8.96
N SER A 94 -10.08 -8.19 -9.37
CA SER A 94 -9.64 -9.43 -10.03
C SER A 94 -8.77 -9.20 -11.27
N GLN A 95 -8.99 -8.10 -11.99
CA GLN A 95 -8.20 -7.70 -13.17
C GLN A 95 -6.74 -7.30 -12.86
N PHE A 96 -6.39 -7.05 -11.60
CA PHE A 96 -5.04 -6.72 -11.13
C PHE A 96 -4.39 -7.85 -10.35
N ILE A 97 -5.10 -8.95 -10.11
CA ILE A 97 -4.60 -10.08 -9.32
C ILE A 97 -4.05 -11.17 -10.23
N TYR A 98 -2.79 -11.53 -9.99
CA TYR A 98 -2.23 -12.80 -10.41
C TYR A 98 -2.32 -13.80 -9.25
N SER A 99 -2.96 -14.95 -9.47
CA SER A 99 -3.03 -16.04 -8.50
C SER A 99 -2.11 -17.19 -8.94
N HIS A 100 -1.00 -17.37 -8.23
CA HIS A 100 -0.04 -18.42 -8.54
C HIS A 100 -0.52 -19.77 -7.98
N ARG A 101 -0.56 -20.79 -8.85
CA ARG A 101 -0.77 -22.18 -8.45
C ARG A 101 0.59 -22.84 -8.26
N TRP A 102 0.96 -23.06 -6.99
CA TRP A 102 2.25 -23.64 -6.61
C TRP A 102 2.39 -25.08 -7.08
N HIS A 103 3.57 -25.40 -7.62
CA HIS A 103 4.05 -26.75 -7.85
C HIS A 103 5.36 -27.00 -7.11
N ARG A 104 5.68 -28.29 -6.90
CA ARG A 104 6.91 -28.68 -6.23
C ARG A 104 8.09 -28.11 -7.02
N HIS A 105 8.98 -27.40 -6.32
CA HIS A 105 10.18 -26.74 -6.86
C HIS A 105 9.95 -25.45 -7.65
N ASP A 106 8.75 -24.84 -7.60
CA ASP A 106 8.56 -23.49 -8.11
C ASP A 106 9.35 -22.48 -7.28
N LEU A 107 10.03 -21.55 -7.97
CA LEU A 107 10.62 -20.35 -7.38
C LEU A 107 9.98 -19.14 -8.04
N VAL A 108 9.25 -18.36 -7.25
CA VAL A 108 8.65 -17.09 -7.68
C VAL A 108 9.45 -15.95 -7.06
N CYS A 109 10.01 -15.09 -7.91
CA CYS A 109 10.70 -13.87 -7.48
C CYS A 109 9.84 -12.66 -7.85
N GLY A 110 9.40 -11.92 -6.84
CA GLY A 110 8.68 -10.65 -7.02
C GLY A 110 9.62 -9.46 -6.94
N ILE A 111 9.20 -8.33 -7.51
CA ILE A 111 9.85 -7.04 -7.28
C ILE A 111 9.36 -6.46 -5.96
N THR A 112 10.27 -6.23 -5.03
CA THR A 112 9.99 -5.47 -3.80
C THR A 112 10.44 -4.03 -4.05
N ALA A 113 9.56 -3.06 -3.88
CA ALA A 113 9.99 -1.67 -3.80
C ALA A 113 10.76 -1.50 -2.48
N ALA A 114 12.04 -1.15 -2.58
CA ALA A 114 12.86 -0.72 -1.45
C ALA A 114 12.54 0.73 -1.07
#